data_AF-M1ES80-F1
#
_entry.id   AF-M1ES80-F1
#
_cell.length_a   1.000
_cell.length_b   1.000
_cell.length_c   1.000
_cell.angle_alpha   90.00
_cell.angle_beta   90.00
_cell.angle_gamma   90.00
#
_symmetry.space_group_name_H-M   'P 1'
#
loop_
_entity.id
_entity.type
_entity.pdbx_description
1 polymer ?
#
loop_
_entity_poly.entity_id
_entity_poly.type
_entity_poly.pdbx_seq_one_letter_code
_entity_poly.pdbx_strand_id
1 'polypeptide(L)'
;EWISSPPNGWEEISGLDENYTPIRTYQVCQVMEPNQNNWLRTNWISKGNAQRIFVELKFTLRDCNSLPGVLGTCKESFNLYYYET
;
A
#
# COMPACT_ATOMS: atom_id res chain seq x y z
N GLU A 1 -4.33 10.86 -9.26
CA GLU A 1 -3.77 10.49 -7.95
C GLU A 1 -4.63 9.38 -7.37
N TRP A 2 -4.06 8.40 -6.70
CA TRP A 2 -4.86 7.38 -6.01
C TRP A 2 -5.55 8.00 -4.79
N ILE A 3 -6.59 7.33 -4.30
CA ILE A 3 -7.44 7.84 -3.22
C ILE A 3 -7.11 7.09 -1.93
N SER A 4 -6.63 7.83 -0.93
CA SER A 4 -6.36 7.34 0.42
C SER A 4 -7.57 7.56 1.32
N SER A 5 -7.92 6.57 2.13
CA SER A 5 -9.00 6.66 3.12
C SER A 5 -8.65 5.86 4.38
N PRO A 6 -8.52 6.49 5.56
CA PRO A 6 -8.58 7.94 5.78
C PRO A 6 -7.39 8.67 5.12
N PRO A 7 -7.47 10.00 4.89
CA PRO A 7 -6.41 10.75 4.20
C PRO A 7 -5.04 10.72 4.88
N ASN A 8 -4.99 10.48 6.20
CA ASN A 8 -3.74 10.37 6.94
C ASN A 8 -3.10 8.97 6.87
N GLY A 9 -3.76 7.99 6.27
CA GLY A 9 -3.30 6.60 6.17
C GLY A 9 -2.16 6.43 5.17
N TRP A 10 -2.51 6.13 3.91
CA TRP A 10 -1.54 6.00 2.83
C TRP A 10 -1.14 7.38 2.28
N GLU A 11 0.15 7.58 2.08
CA GLU A 11 0.76 8.81 1.55
C GLU A 11 1.53 8.52 0.26
N GLU A 12 1.38 9.36 -0.77
CA GLU A 12 2.21 9.31 -1.98
C GLU A 12 3.58 9.95 -1.70
N ILE A 13 4.65 9.20 -1.96
CA ILE A 13 6.04 9.66 -1.81
C ILE A 13 6.86 9.36 -3.06
N SER A 14 7.92 10.13 -3.28
CA SER A 14 8.95 9.80 -4.27
C SER A 14 9.82 8.66 -3.76
N GLY A 15 9.96 7.61 -4.55
CA GLY A 15 10.85 6.47 -4.31
C GLY A 15 11.83 6.25 -5.46
N LEU A 16 12.66 5.22 -5.33
CA LEU A 16 13.56 4.74 -6.38
C LEU A 16 13.23 3.28 -6.67
N ASP A 17 13.25 2.91 -7.95
CA ASP A 17 13.18 1.50 -8.35
C ASP A 17 14.56 0.81 -8.25
N GLU A 18 14.61 -0.46 -8.65
CA GLU A 18 15.83 -1.29 -8.66
C GLU A 18 16.95 -0.76 -9.57
N ASN A 19 16.61 0.13 -10.51
CA ASN A 19 17.54 0.76 -11.45
C ASN A 19 17.85 2.22 -11.06
N TYR A 20 17.51 2.63 -9.83
CA TYR A 20 17.66 4.01 -9.33
C TYR A 20 16.86 5.05 -10.11
N THR A 21 15.77 4.63 -10.77
CA THR A 21 14.85 5.53 -11.46
C THR A 21 13.87 6.13 -10.46
N PRO A 22 13.66 7.47 -10.43
CA PRO A 22 12.63 8.08 -9.61
C PRO A 22 11.23 7.61 -10.02
N ILE A 23 10.48 7.11 -9.04
CA ILE A 23 9.11 6.62 -9.21
C ILE A 23 8.20 7.18 -8.11
N ARG A 24 6.88 7.14 -8.35
CA ARG A 24 5.87 7.41 -7.31
C ARG A 24 5.57 6.12 -6.58
N THR A 25 5.58 6.17 -5.25
CA THR A 25 5.28 5.03 -4.38
C THR A 25 4.28 5.45 -3.30
N TYR A 26 3.64 4.50 -2.65
CA TYR A 26 2.75 4.76 -1.53
C TYR A 26 3.28 4.10 -0.27
N GLN A 27 3.28 4.82 0.85
CA GLN A 27 3.70 4.31 2.16
C GLN A 27 2.60 4.46 3.21
N VAL A 28 2.62 3.59 4.21
CA VAL A 28 1.83 3.71 5.44
C VAL A 28 2.65 3.12 6.60
N CYS A 29 2.76 3.84 7.72
CA CYS A 29 3.55 3.41 8.89
C CYS A 29 2.95 3.88 10.22
N GLN A 30 1.62 3.87 10.35
CA GLN A 30 0.91 4.24 11.58
C GLN A 30 0.93 3.12 12.64
N VAL A 31 2.10 2.54 12.89
CA VAL A 31 2.26 1.33 13.71
C VAL A 31 2.02 1.57 15.20
N MET A 32 2.18 2.82 15.66
CA MET A 32 1.97 3.23 17.06
C MET A 32 0.49 3.44 17.41
N GLU A 33 -0.37 3.57 16.41
CA GLU A 33 -1.78 3.89 16.59
C GLU A 33 -2.63 2.61 16.57
N PRO A 34 -3.60 2.44 17.50
CA PRO A 34 -4.47 1.26 17.51
C PRO A 34 -5.52 1.33 16.38
N ASN A 35 -6.19 0.19 16.12
CA ASN A 35 -7.37 0.08 15.24
C ASN A 35 -7.17 0.61 13.81
N GLN A 36 -5.98 0.39 13.24
CA GLN A 36 -5.62 0.81 11.89
C GLN A 36 -6.46 0.12 10.82
N ASN A 37 -7.01 0.92 9.89
CA ASN A 37 -7.80 0.47 8.74
C ASN A 37 -7.62 1.42 7.55
N ASN A 38 -6.44 1.38 6.94
CA ASN A 38 -6.04 2.32 5.88
C ASN A 38 -6.24 1.70 4.51
N TRP A 39 -7.15 2.28 3.73
CA TRP A 39 -7.44 1.89 2.35
C TRP A 39 -6.72 2.80 1.36
N LEU A 40 -6.30 2.20 0.26
CA LEU A 40 -5.75 2.89 -0.89
C LEU A 40 -6.44 2.35 -2.13
N ARG A 41 -7.01 3.25 -2.94
CA ARG A 41 -7.75 2.89 -4.15
C ARG A 41 -7.10 3.52 -5.36
N THR A 42 -6.79 2.69 -6.35
CA THR A 42 -6.29 3.15 -7.65
C THR A 42 -7.34 4.00 -8.38
N ASN A 43 -6.91 4.65 -9.46
CA ASN A 43 -7.85 5.11 -10.48
C ASN A 43 -8.58 3.91 -11.12
N TRP A 44 -9.69 4.20 -11.81
CA TRP A 44 -10.37 3.20 -12.62
C TRP A 44 -9.44 2.71 -13.76
N ILE A 45 -9.43 1.39 -13.99
CA ILE A 45 -8.62 0.73 -15.01
C ILE A 45 -9.58 -0.01 -15.95
N SER A 46 -9.52 0.29 -17.25
CA SER A 46 -10.33 -0.43 -18.24
C SER A 46 -9.82 -1.85 -18.42
N LYS A 47 -10.69 -2.84 -18.24
CA LYS A 47 -10.37 -4.25 -18.53
C LYS A 47 -10.41 -4.60 -20.02
N GLY A 48 -11.02 -3.75 -20.85
CA GLY A 48 -11.31 -4.08 -22.24
C GLY A 48 -12.01 -5.44 -22.37
N ASN A 49 -11.45 -6.34 -23.20
CA ASN A 49 -11.95 -7.70 -23.41
C ASN A 49 -11.24 -8.75 -22.54
N ALA A 50 -10.42 -8.35 -21.57
CA ALA A 50 -9.69 -9.29 -20.73
C ALA A 50 -10.66 -10.08 -19.82
N GLN A 51 -10.43 -11.40 -19.74
CA GLN A 51 -11.16 -12.32 -18.86
C GLN A 51 -10.42 -12.59 -17.55
N ARG A 52 -9.13 -12.24 -17.48
CA ARG A 52 -8.29 -12.41 -16.30
C ARG A 52 -7.31 -11.25 -16.23
N ILE A 53 -7.15 -10.67 -15.05
CA ILE A 53 -6.20 -9.61 -14.76
C ILE A 53 -5.14 -10.17 -13.81
N PHE A 54 -3.87 -9.94 -14.13
CA PHE A 54 -2.75 -10.23 -13.24
C PHE A 54 -2.25 -8.92 -12.65
N VAL A 55 -1.95 -8.91 -11.36
CA VAL A 55 -1.43 -7.75 -10.65
C VAL A 55 -0.06 -8.11 -10.10
N GLU A 56 0.97 -7.43 -10.58
CA GLU A 56 2.31 -7.51 -10.00
C GLU A 56 2.49 -6.40 -8.96
N LEU A 57 2.99 -6.76 -7.78
CA LEU A 57 3.25 -5.83 -6.69
C LEU A 57 4.72 -5.94 -6.29
N LYS A 58 5.42 -4.80 -6.32
CA LYS A 58 6.74 -4.65 -5.70
C LYS A 58 6.56 -3.80 -4.44
N PHE A 59 6.94 -4.34 -3.30
CA PHE A 59 6.75 -3.68 -2.00
C PHE A 59 7.88 -4.04 -1.04
N THR A 60 8.06 -3.21 -0.02
CA THR A 60 8.92 -3.48 1.12
C THR A 60 8.08 -3.48 2.39
N LEU A 61 8.46 -4.32 3.35
CA LEU A 61 7.87 -4.34 4.69
C LEU A 61 8.97 -4.14 5.71
N ARG A 62 8.65 -3.45 6.79
CA ARG A 62 9.54 -3.35 7.94
C ARG A 62 9.14 -4.43 8.95
N ASP A 63 10.14 -5.20 9.39
CA ASP A 63 9.98 -6.20 10.45
C ASP A 63 9.49 -5.51 11.75
N CYS A 64 8.38 -5.99 12.29
CA CYS A 64 7.77 -5.49 13.52
C CYS A 64 8.70 -5.64 14.72
N ASN A 65 9.57 -6.65 14.74
CA ASN A 65 10.57 -6.83 15.81
C ASN A 65 11.68 -5.77 15.74
N SER A 66 11.87 -5.12 14.58
CA SER A 66 12.80 -3.99 14.41
C SER A 66 12.26 -2.65 14.94
N LEU A 67 11.01 -2.64 15.42
CA LEU A 67 10.32 -1.45 15.90
C LEU A 67 10.16 -1.49 17.43
N PRO A 68 10.80 -0.59 18.18
CA PRO A 68 10.68 -0.56 19.63
C PRO A 68 9.27 -0.13 20.07
N GLY A 69 8.66 -0.88 20.98
CA GLY A 69 7.39 -0.52 21.61
C GLY A 69 6.11 -0.85 20.82
N VAL A 70 6.22 -1.60 19.72
CA VAL A 70 5.10 -1.88 18.79
C VAL A 70 4.58 -3.34 18.88
N LEU A 71 4.95 -4.04 19.94
CA LEU A 71 4.63 -5.47 20.10
C LEU A 71 3.12 -5.67 20.32
N GLY A 72 2.47 -6.38 19.41
CA GLY A 72 1.08 -6.87 19.55
C GLY A 72 0.05 -6.32 18.55
N THR A 73 0.27 -5.14 17.97
CA THR A 73 -0.65 -4.52 16.98
C THR A 73 -0.03 -4.36 15.60
N CYS A 74 1.30 -4.47 15.48
CA CYS A 74 2.03 -4.38 14.22
C CYS A 74 1.67 -5.53 13.27
N LYS A 75 1.61 -5.25 11.97
CA LYS A 75 1.37 -6.24 10.90
C LYS A 75 2.42 -6.11 9.79
N GLU A 76 2.81 -7.26 9.27
CA GLU A 76 3.77 -7.41 8.16
C GLU A 76 3.07 -7.97 6.91
N SER A 77 1.84 -7.52 6.67
CA SER A 77 1.05 -7.91 5.50
C SER A 77 0.02 -6.83 5.19
N PHE A 78 -0.45 -6.82 3.95
CA PHE A 78 -1.56 -6.00 3.51
C PHE A 78 -2.47 -6.85 2.60
N ASN A 79 -3.69 -6.39 2.42
CA ASN A 79 -4.67 -7.06 1.57
C ASN A 79 -4.74 -6.37 0.20
N LEU A 80 -4.92 -7.16 -0.85
CA LEU A 80 -5.24 -6.69 -2.20
C LEU A 80 -6.72 -6.99 -2.49
N TYR A 81 -7.44 -5.99 -2.99
CA TYR A 81 -8.83 -6.11 -3.40
C TYR A 81 -9.02 -5.58 -4.82
N TYR A 82 -10.10 -6.01 -5.47
CA TYR A 82 -10.56 -5.44 -6.73
C TYR A 82 -12.06 -5.15 -6.64
N TYR A 83 -12.53 -4.25 -7.49
CA TYR A 83 -13.95 -3.92 -7.64
C TYR A 83 -14.24 -3.66 -9.11
N GLU A 84 -15.24 -4.34 -9.65
CA GLU A 84 -15.73 -4.15 -11.02
C GLU A 84 -17.04 -3.35 -10.98
N THR A 85 -17.17 -2.38 -11.88
CA THR A 85 -18.37 -1.55 -12.09
C THR A 85 -18.70 -1.45 -13.57
#